data_AF-A0AAW9R4P7-F1
#
_entry.id   AF-A0AAW9R4P7-F1
#
_cell.length_a   1.000
_cell.length_b   1.000
_cell.length_c   1.000
_cell.angle_alpha   90.00
_cell.angle_beta   90.00
_cell.angle_gamma   90.00
#
_symmetry.space_group_name_H-M   'P 1'
#
loop_
_entity.id
_entity.type
_entity.pdbx_description
1 polymer ?
#
loop_
_entity_poly.entity_id
_entity_poly.type
_entity_poly.pdbx_seq_one_letter_code
_entity_poly.pdbx_strand_id
1 'polypeptide(L)'
;MRNALIGAVVVLALLAAAAAWLWRYQPERLPAEWRRQNPHSREYSPAVYRWRDEAGQVHLTDTPPPDRPYETVRIDPRQNVVPTTLPPPGTTR
;
A
#
# COMPACT_ATOMS: atom_id res chain seq x y z
N MET A 1 3.33 7.26 -44.47
CA MET A 1 2.46 7.24 -43.27
C MET A 1 2.74 6.05 -42.35
N ARG A 2 2.85 4.80 -42.84
CA ARG A 2 3.12 3.60 -42.02
C ARG A 2 4.35 3.71 -41.11
N ASN A 3 5.48 4.18 -41.62
CA ASN A 3 6.71 4.30 -40.82
C ASN A 3 6.61 5.38 -39.74
N ALA A 4 5.88 6.47 -40.01
CA ALA A 4 5.61 7.50 -39.03
C ALA A 4 4.68 6.98 -37.92
N LEU A 5 3.67 6.19 -38.27
CA LEU A 5 2.80 5.52 -37.29
C LEU A 5 3.58 4.54 -36.41
N ILE A 6 4.44 3.70 -37.00
CA ILE A 6 5.31 2.79 -36.25
C ILE A 6 6.23 3.58 -35.32
N GLY A 7 6.87 4.64 -35.81
CA GLY A 7 7.70 5.51 -34.99
C GLY A 7 6.94 6.10 -33.80
N ALA A 8 5.73 6.61 -34.03
CA ALA A 8 4.88 7.14 -32.96
C ALA A 8 4.52 6.08 -31.91
N VAL A 9 4.17 4.87 -32.34
CA VAL A 9 3.88 3.75 -31.44
C VAL A 9 5.10 3.37 -30.60
N VAL A 10 6.28 3.31 -31.22
CA VAL A 10 7.53 3.00 -30.50
C VAL A 10 7.83 4.07 -29.45
N VAL A 11 7.70 5.35 -29.79
CA VAL A 11 7.92 6.45 -28.83
C VAL A 11 6.93 6.36 -27.66
N LEU A 12 5.64 6.13 -27.94
CA LEU A 12 4.63 5.96 -26.88
C LEU A 12 4.93 4.76 -25.98
N ALA A 13 5.36 3.63 -26.54
CA ALA A 13 5.74 2.46 -25.77
C ALA A 13 6.94 2.73 -24.85
N LEU A 14 7.94 3.47 -25.34
CA LEU A 14 9.10 3.86 -24.53
C LEU A 14 8.72 4.81 -23.39
N LEU A 15 7.84 5.78 -23.65
CA LEU A 15 7.32 6.68 -22.61
C LEU A 15 6.51 5.93 -21.55
N ALA A 16 5.66 4.99 -21.97
CA ALA A 16 4.90 4.14 -21.06
C ALA A 16 5.82 3.26 -20.20
N ALA A 17 6.86 2.68 -20.79
CA ALA A 17 7.86 1.89 -20.06
C ALA A 17 8.63 2.74 -19.03
N ALA A 18 9.04 3.96 -19.42
CA ALA A 18 9.70 4.89 -18.51
C ALA A 18 8.78 5.31 -17.35
N ALA A 19 7.50 5.60 -17.63
CA ALA A 19 6.51 5.93 -16.61
C ALA A 19 6.26 4.76 -15.64
N ALA A 20 6.12 3.53 -16.16
CA ALA A 20 5.96 2.33 -15.34
C ALA A 20 7.19 2.06 -14.46
N TRP A 21 8.39 2.30 -14.99
CA TRP A 21 9.64 2.17 -14.23
C TRP A 21 9.71 3.20 -13.09
N LEU A 22 9.38 4.46 -13.35
CA LEU A 22 9.29 5.50 -12.33
C LEU A 22 8.26 5.15 -11.25
N TRP A 23 7.07 4.70 -11.66
CA TRP A 23 6.02 4.28 -10.73
C TRP A 23 6.48 3.14 -9.81
N ARG A 24 7.23 2.17 -10.32
CA ARG A 24 7.65 0.98 -9.56
C ARG A 24 8.85 1.22 -8.66
N TYR A 25 9.85 1.95 -9.15
CA TYR A 25 11.18 2.02 -8.52
C TYR A 25 11.56 3.38 -7.95
N GLN A 26 10.88 4.45 -8.39
CA GLN A 26 11.20 5.82 -7.96
C GLN A 26 9.95 6.61 -7.53
N PRO A 27 9.07 6.04 -6.69
CA PRO A 27 7.82 6.69 -6.29
C PRO A 27 8.05 8.04 -5.60
N GLU A 28 9.19 8.26 -4.95
CA GLU A 28 9.56 9.53 -4.31
C GLU A 28 9.64 10.73 -5.26
N ARG A 29 9.84 10.49 -6.57
CA ARG A 29 9.84 11.54 -7.60
C ARG A 29 8.43 11.94 -8.04
N LEU A 30 7.40 11.17 -7.66
CA LEU A 30 6.02 11.48 -8.01
C LEU A 30 5.46 12.61 -7.13
N PRO A 31 4.46 13.36 -7.61
CA PRO A 31 3.67 14.28 -6.78
C PRO A 31 3.06 13.59 -5.55
N ALA A 32 2.85 14.34 -4.46
CA ALA A 32 2.45 13.79 -3.16
C ALA A 32 1.12 13.03 -3.21
N GLU A 33 0.17 13.51 -4.00
CA GLU A 33 -1.12 12.87 -4.25
C GLU A 33 -0.97 11.47 -4.88
N TRP A 34 -0.06 11.31 -5.84
CA TRP A 34 0.21 10.04 -6.50
C TRP A 34 1.02 9.11 -5.60
N ARG A 35 1.93 9.65 -4.78
CA ARG A 35 2.65 8.87 -3.77
C ARG A 35 1.72 8.22 -2.76
N ARG A 36 0.64 8.88 -2.35
CA ARG A 36 -0.35 8.29 -1.43
C ARG A 36 -1.19 7.16 -2.07
N GLN A 37 -1.27 7.12 -3.40
CA GLN A 37 -2.03 6.12 -4.14
C GLN A 37 -1.15 4.99 -4.71
N ASN A 38 0.17 5.17 -4.73
CA ASN A 38 1.11 4.22 -5.30
C ASN A 38 1.52 3.15 -4.27
N PRO A 39 1.20 1.85 -4.49
CA PRO A 39 1.53 0.76 -3.57
C PRO A 39 3.03 0.57 -3.26
N HIS A 40 3.91 1.17 -4.05
CA HIS A 40 5.36 1.11 -3.89
C HIS A 40 5.93 2.29 -3.10
N SER A 41 5.11 3.30 -2.81
CA SER A 41 5.48 4.46 -2.02
C SER A 41 5.42 4.17 -0.53
N ARG A 42 6.31 4.81 0.24
CA ARG A 42 6.28 4.79 1.71
C ARG A 42 5.12 5.57 2.31
N GLU A 43 4.45 6.40 1.52
CA GLU A 43 3.27 7.16 1.92
C GLU A 43 1.95 6.40 1.65
N TYR A 44 2.03 5.22 1.04
CA TYR A 44 0.87 4.40 0.76
C TYR A 44 0.30 3.80 2.05
N SER A 45 -0.96 4.13 2.34
CA SER A 45 -1.69 3.63 3.51
C SER A 45 -3.08 3.18 3.04
N PRO A 46 -3.19 1.92 2.56
CA PRO A 46 -4.48 1.37 2.15
C PRO A 46 -5.39 1.21 3.37
N ALA A 47 -6.69 1.16 3.12
CA ALA A 47 -7.64 0.74 4.12
C ALA A 47 -7.47 -0.77 4.37
N VAL A 48 -7.41 -1.17 5.62
CA VAL A 48 -7.43 -2.56 6.07
C VAL A 48 -8.62 -2.77 6.99
N TYR A 49 -9.08 -4.02 7.10
CA TYR A 49 -10.28 -4.37 7.83
C TYR A 49 -9.92 -5.17 9.06
N ARG A 50 -10.18 -4.60 10.24
CA ARG A 50 -9.96 -5.24 11.53
C ARG A 50 -11.25 -5.90 12.00
N TRP A 51 -11.19 -7.18 12.37
CA TRP A 51 -12.35 -7.91 12.87
C TRP A 51 -11.92 -8.96 13.90
N ARG A 52 -12.90 -9.57 14.60
CA ARG A 52 -12.67 -10.65 15.56
C ARG A 52 -13.33 -11.94 15.12
N ASP A 53 -12.61 -13.05 15.25
CA ASP A 53 -13.18 -14.37 15.02
C ASP A 53 -14.00 -14.89 16.20
N GLU A 54 -14.52 -16.13 16.09
CA GLU A 54 -15.33 -16.76 17.15
C GLU A 54 -14.53 -17.07 18.41
N ALA A 55 -13.23 -17.31 18.27
CA ALA A 55 -12.30 -17.50 19.39
C ALA A 55 -11.84 -16.16 20.00
N GLY A 56 -12.33 -15.03 19.48
CA GLY A 56 -11.97 -13.69 19.92
C GLY A 56 -10.62 -13.18 19.41
N GLN A 57 -9.98 -13.89 18.47
CA GLN A 57 -8.70 -13.47 17.88
C GLN A 57 -8.93 -12.30 16.92
N VAL A 58 -8.00 -11.34 16.93
CA VAL A 58 -8.04 -10.17 16.06
C VAL A 58 -7.37 -10.50 14.73
N HIS A 59 -8.07 -10.23 13.64
CA HIS A 59 -7.58 -10.36 12.27
C HIS A 59 -7.52 -9.00 11.58
N LEU A 60 -6.56 -8.85 10.68
CA LEU A 60 -6.40 -7.70 9.78
C LEU A 60 -6.34 -8.23 8.35
N THR A 61 -7.29 -7.81 7.52
CA THR A 61 -7.44 -8.30 6.14
C THR A 61 -7.53 -7.15 5.14
N ASP A 62 -7.10 -7.39 3.90
CA ASP A 62 -7.19 -6.41 2.81
C ASP A 62 -8.60 -6.30 2.22
N THR A 63 -9.45 -7.30 2.47
CA THR A 63 -10.87 -7.33 2.08
C THR A 63 -11.75 -7.45 3.32
N PRO A 64 -12.97 -6.88 3.29
CA PRO A 64 -13.89 -6.99 4.42
C PRO A 64 -14.36 -8.45 4.59
N PRO A 65 -14.52 -8.94 5.83
CA PRO A 65 -15.11 -10.25 6.07
C PRO A 65 -16.61 -10.24 5.66
N PRO A 66 -17.11 -11.33 5.04
CA PRO A 66 -18.47 -11.34 4.48
C PRO A 66 -19.56 -11.31 5.55
N ASP A 67 -19.40 -12.07 6.64
CA ASP A 67 -20.47 -12.35 7.60
C ASP A 67 -20.16 -11.84 9.01
N ARG A 68 -19.26 -10.85 9.14
CA ARG A 68 -18.79 -10.38 10.45
C ARG A 68 -18.68 -8.86 10.52
N PRO A 69 -18.96 -8.27 11.69
CA PRO A 69 -18.68 -6.87 11.91
C PRO A 69 -17.17 -6.64 11.81
N TYR A 70 -16.80 -5.55 11.15
CA TYR A 70 -15.42 -5.14 10.99
C TYR A 70 -15.30 -3.63 11.16
N GLU A 71 -14.08 -3.19 11.41
CA GLU A 71 -13.70 -1.78 11.46
C GLU A 71 -12.71 -1.50 10.34
N THR A 72 -12.93 -0.43 9.58
CA THR A 72 -11.97 0.05 8.59
C THR A 72 -10.90 0.88 9.29
N VAL A 73 -9.66 0.45 9.18
CA VAL A 73 -8.50 1.08 9.80
C VAL A 73 -7.54 1.54 8.70
N ARG A 74 -6.91 2.70 8.90
CA ARG A 74 -5.73 3.12 8.13
C ARG A 74 -4.54 3.18 9.07
N ILE A 75 -3.51 2.41 8.75
CA ILE A 75 -2.29 2.34 9.56
C ILE A 75 -1.31 3.37 9.00
N ASP A 76 -0.80 4.27 9.86
CA ASP A 76 0.27 5.19 9.46
C ASP A 76 1.54 4.38 9.17
N PRO A 77 2.05 4.37 7.92
CA PRO A 77 3.24 3.61 7.56
C PRO A 77 4.52 4.10 8.27
N ARG A 78 4.48 5.26 8.95
CA ARG A 78 5.59 5.80 9.74
C ARG A 78 5.54 5.45 11.23
N GLN A 79 4.50 4.75 11.68
CA GLN A 79 4.34 4.35 13.07
C GLN A 79 4.44 2.84 13.23
N ASN A 80 5.25 2.39 14.18
CA ASN A 80 5.28 0.98 14.56
C ASN A 80 4.09 0.67 15.47
N VAL A 81 3.33 -0.36 15.15
CA VAL A 81 2.20 -0.84 15.97
C VAL A 81 2.68 -2.03 16.79
N VAL A 82 2.83 -1.85 18.10
CA VAL A 82 3.24 -2.90 19.03
C VAL A 82 2.05 -3.40 19.85
N PRO A 83 1.90 -4.72 20.06
CA PRO A 83 0.90 -5.25 20.98
C PRO A 83 1.12 -4.72 22.40
N THR A 84 0.05 -4.28 23.07
CA THR A 84 0.07 -3.88 24.49
C THR A 84 0.35 -5.06 25.44
N THR A 85 0.49 -6.28 24.92
CA THR A 85 0.83 -7.48 25.70
C THR A 85 2.34 -7.59 26.01
N LEU A 86 3.17 -6.67 25.51
CA LEU A 86 4.56 -6.58 25.95
C LEU A 86 4.61 -6.08 27.40
N PRO A 87 5.31 -6.79 28.32
CA PRO A 87 5.57 -6.27 29.66
C PRO A 87 6.21 -4.88 29.56
N PRO A 88 5.95 -3.97 30.51
CA PRO A 88 6.63 -2.69 30.56
C PRO A 88 8.15 -2.88 30.44
N PRO A 89 8.85 -2.02 29.69
CA PRO A 89 10.31 -2.08 29.63
C PRO A 89 10.87 -1.99 31.07
N GLY A 90 11.62 -3.02 31.48
CA GLY A 90 12.19 -3.15 32.83
C GLY A 90 11.59 -4.25 33.71
N THR A 91 10.65 -5.06 33.20
CA THR A 91 10.00 -6.13 33.99
C THR A 91 10.64 -7.53 33.82
N THR A 92 11.82 -7.63 33.21
CA THR A 92 12.62 -8.88 33.23
C THR A 92 13.29 -9.00 34.60
N ARG A 93 12.78 -9.91 35.43
CA ARG A 93 13.43 -10.35 36.67
C ARG A 93 13.83 -11.81 36.53
#